data_AF-A0AAW1Q773-F1
#
_entry.id   AF-A0AAW1Q773-F1
#
_cell.length_a   1.000
_cell.length_b   1.000
_cell.length_c   1.000
_cell.angle_alpha   90.00
_cell.angle_beta   90.00
_cell.angle_gamma   90.00
#
_symmetry.space_group_name_H-M   'P 1'
#
loop_
_entity.id
_entity.type
_entity.pdbx_description
1 polymer ?
#
loop_
_entity_poly.entity_id
_entity_poly.type
_entity_poly.pdbx_seq_one_letter_code
_entity_poly.pdbx_strand_id
1 'polypeptide(L)'
;MRNPAIKRILQEMKEFQKEDGSEMLAVALEDNVFEWHFAIRGPPDTEFEGGIYHGRILLPPEYPFKPPSFLMLTPNGRFETGVKICLSISSHHPEHWQPSWSVRTALTALVAFMPTPGGGAIGSLDYTKDEKLVLVRKSRAEPPTFGSAARQQIIQEVHQRMLDYKAPSKQPQEAAEQQDSKSDTADLQSAGRPAAPVAQSWEDLALTVLAGVICFLIALLLLRKVIVASGADITSSL
;
A
#
# COMPACT_ATOMS: atom_id res chain seq x y z
N MET A 1 34.95 -8.11 -13.21
CA MET A 1 33.82 -8.83 -12.53
C MET A 1 32.56 -7.99 -12.71
N ARG A 2 31.47 -8.55 -13.26
CA ARG A 2 30.17 -7.87 -13.28
C ARG A 2 29.61 -7.92 -11.87
N ASN A 3 29.53 -6.80 -11.16
CA ASN A 3 28.91 -6.76 -9.85
C ASN A 3 27.39 -6.99 -10.01
N PRO A 4 26.81 -8.08 -9.45
CA PRO A 4 25.40 -8.38 -9.58
C PRO A 4 24.50 -7.27 -9.01
N ALA A 5 24.96 -6.57 -7.97
CA ALA A 5 24.26 -5.42 -7.40
C ALA A 5 24.12 -4.30 -8.45
N ILE A 6 25.21 -3.94 -9.13
CA ILE A 6 25.19 -2.91 -10.19
C ILE A 6 24.23 -3.32 -11.31
N LYS A 7 24.23 -4.60 -11.72
CA LYS A 7 23.29 -5.09 -12.75
C LYS A 7 21.83 -4.89 -12.32
N ARG A 8 21.50 -5.21 -11.05
CA ARG A 8 20.16 -5.00 -10.49
C ARG A 8 19.80 -3.51 -10.44
N ILE A 9 20.69 -2.67 -9.92
CA ILE A 9 20.52 -1.21 -9.80
C ILE A 9 20.24 -0.59 -11.17
N LEU A 10 21.05 -0.90 -12.19
CA LEU A 10 20.88 -0.36 -13.54
C LEU A 10 19.56 -0.81 -14.20
N GLN A 11 19.05 -1.98 -13.83
CA GLN A 11 17.74 -2.46 -14.30
C GLN A 11 16.60 -1.66 -13.64
N GLU A 12 16.63 -1.48 -12.32
CA GLU A 12 15.64 -0.67 -11.61
C GLU A 12 15.67 0.81 -12.03
N MET A 13 16.86 1.37 -12.31
CA MET A 13 16.98 2.74 -12.85
C MET A 13 16.21 2.89 -14.16
N LYS A 14 16.30 1.88 -15.06
CA LYS A 14 15.55 1.90 -16.32
C LYS A 14 14.05 1.78 -16.09
N GLU A 15 13.62 1.07 -15.05
CA GLU A 15 12.20 0.98 -14.69
C GLU A 15 11.65 2.34 -14.25
N PHE A 16 12.39 3.07 -13.41
CA PHE A 16 12.04 4.45 -13.03
C PHE A 16 12.11 5.45 -14.19
N GLN A 17 12.95 5.22 -15.20
CA GLN A 17 13.00 6.08 -16.40
C GLN A 17 11.84 5.82 -17.38
N LYS A 18 11.35 4.58 -17.44
CA LYS A 18 10.24 4.20 -18.34
C LYS A 18 8.89 4.58 -17.79
N GLU A 19 8.75 4.49 -16.48
CA GLU A 19 7.54 4.90 -15.76
C GLU A 19 7.80 6.28 -15.19
N ASP A 20 7.29 7.33 -15.86
CA ASP A 20 7.09 8.64 -15.24
C ASP A 20 5.95 8.52 -14.21
N GLY A 21 6.24 7.76 -13.16
CA GLY A 21 5.40 7.55 -12.00
C GLY A 21 5.24 8.90 -11.32
N SER A 22 4.01 9.31 -11.18
CA SER A 22 3.69 10.66 -10.79
C SER A 22 3.55 10.89 -9.29
N GLU A 23 3.31 9.80 -8.59
CA GLU A 23 3.22 9.75 -7.14
C GLU A 23 4.62 9.68 -6.50
N MET A 24 5.60 9.15 -7.24
CA MET A 24 6.99 9.05 -6.80
C MET A 24 7.99 9.09 -7.94
N LEU A 25 9.07 9.82 -7.72
CA LEU A 25 10.24 9.86 -8.58
C LEU A 25 11.46 9.40 -7.80
N ALA A 26 12.38 8.70 -8.46
CA ALA A 26 13.68 8.34 -7.89
C ALA A 26 14.76 8.40 -8.98
N VAL A 27 15.89 9.02 -8.65
CA VAL A 27 17.01 9.28 -9.56
C VAL A 27 18.31 8.91 -8.87
N ALA A 28 19.07 7.98 -9.43
CA ALA A 28 20.41 7.66 -8.96
C ALA A 28 21.37 8.81 -9.23
N LEU A 29 22.34 9.03 -8.34
CA LEU A 29 23.37 10.04 -8.57
C LEU A 29 24.35 9.59 -9.66
N GLU A 30 24.83 10.54 -10.45
CA GLU A 30 25.76 10.28 -11.55
C GLU A 30 27.12 9.75 -11.06
N ASP A 31 27.60 10.26 -9.92
CA ASP A 31 28.86 9.90 -9.31
C ASP A 31 28.78 8.63 -8.45
N ASN A 32 27.57 8.25 -8.02
CA ASN A 32 27.36 7.08 -7.17
C ASN A 32 25.98 6.44 -7.38
N VAL A 33 25.92 5.37 -8.19
CA VAL A 33 24.69 4.61 -8.46
C VAL A 33 24.11 3.88 -7.24
N PHE A 34 24.85 3.77 -6.13
CA PHE A 34 24.36 3.22 -4.87
C PHE A 34 23.63 4.25 -4.01
N GLU A 35 23.60 5.51 -4.44
CA GLU A 35 22.86 6.56 -3.76
C GLU A 35 21.85 7.19 -4.71
N TRP A 36 20.60 7.27 -4.27
CA TRP A 36 19.51 7.83 -5.06
C TRP A 36 18.84 8.96 -4.31
N HIS A 37 18.44 9.99 -5.04
CA HIS A 37 17.48 10.97 -4.59
C HIS A 37 16.08 10.48 -4.92
N PHE A 38 15.12 10.70 -4.04
CA PHE A 38 13.71 10.44 -4.33
C PHE A 38 12.81 11.61 -3.91
N ALA A 39 11.63 11.67 -4.52
CA ALA A 39 10.54 12.51 -4.07
C ALA A 39 9.24 11.70 -4.11
N ILE A 40 8.42 11.82 -3.07
CA ILE A 40 7.09 11.21 -2.99
C ILE A 40 6.04 12.28 -2.74
N ARG A 41 4.83 12.08 -3.26
CA ARG A 41 3.66 12.86 -2.84
C ARG A 41 3.14 12.33 -1.51
N GLY A 42 2.59 13.22 -0.71
CA GLY A 42 1.80 12.80 0.44
C GLY A 42 0.58 11.96 0.00
N PRO A 43 0.31 10.83 0.66
CA PRO A 43 -0.85 10.00 0.33
C PRO A 43 -2.16 10.80 0.45
N PRO A 44 -3.15 10.55 -0.44
CA PRO A 44 -4.47 11.16 -0.34
C PRO A 44 -5.18 10.73 0.95
N ASP A 45 -6.10 11.57 1.42
CA ASP A 45 -6.89 11.35 2.64
C ASP A 45 -6.04 11.24 3.91
N THR A 46 -4.85 11.86 3.92
CA THR A 46 -3.94 11.91 5.07
C THR A 46 -3.52 13.33 5.41
N GLU A 47 -2.93 13.51 6.59
CA GLU A 47 -2.30 14.76 7.04
C GLU A 47 -1.06 15.19 6.23
N PHE A 48 -0.62 14.35 5.28
CA PHE A 48 0.49 14.64 4.36
C PHE A 48 0.01 15.06 2.97
N GLU A 49 -1.29 14.93 2.68
CA GLU A 49 -1.85 15.18 1.35
C GLU A 49 -1.46 16.56 0.81
N GLY A 50 -1.08 16.59 -0.47
CA GLY A 50 -0.66 17.81 -1.18
C GLY A 50 0.82 18.17 -1.01
N GLY A 51 1.52 17.58 -0.03
CA GLY A 51 2.95 17.77 0.19
C GLY A 51 3.84 17.06 -0.84
N ILE A 52 5.07 17.55 -1.01
CA ILE A 52 6.12 16.92 -1.80
C ILE A 52 7.31 16.65 -0.89
N TYR A 53 7.63 15.39 -0.67
CA TYR A 53 8.63 14.98 0.33
C TYR A 53 9.83 14.35 -0.33
N HIS A 54 10.97 15.01 -0.18
CA HIS A 54 12.24 14.56 -0.72
C HIS A 54 13.02 13.73 0.29
N GLY A 55 13.83 12.81 -0.22
CA GLY A 55 14.67 11.95 0.60
C GLY A 55 15.79 11.30 -0.19
N ARG A 56 16.56 10.45 0.50
CA ARG A 56 17.68 9.69 -0.04
C ARG A 56 17.48 8.21 0.17
N ILE A 57 17.95 7.43 -0.79
CA ILE A 57 18.08 5.97 -0.71
C ILE A 57 19.55 5.64 -0.73
N LEU A 58 20.01 4.89 0.27
CA LEU A 58 21.35 4.34 0.33
C LEU A 58 21.27 2.84 0.12
N LEU A 59 21.81 2.37 -0.99
CA LEU A 59 21.87 0.96 -1.36
C LEU A 59 23.20 0.38 -0.87
N PRO A 60 23.19 -0.70 -0.07
CA PRO A 60 24.44 -1.34 0.34
C PRO A 60 25.11 -2.06 -0.85
N PRO A 61 26.43 -2.31 -0.80
CA PRO A 61 27.13 -3.08 -1.82
C PRO A 61 26.54 -4.47 -2.08
N GLU A 62 25.89 -5.07 -1.08
CA GLU A 62 25.24 -6.37 -1.15
C GLU A 62 23.78 -6.32 -1.63
N TYR A 63 23.26 -5.16 -2.05
CA TYR A 63 21.91 -5.05 -2.63
C TYR A 63 21.75 -5.98 -3.84
N PRO A 64 20.62 -6.71 -3.99
CA PRO A 64 19.41 -6.67 -3.18
C PRO A 64 19.37 -7.71 -2.04
N PHE A 65 20.48 -8.36 -1.70
CA PHE A 65 20.49 -9.33 -0.58
C PHE A 65 20.44 -8.66 0.79
N LYS A 66 20.85 -7.38 0.86
CA LYS A 66 20.59 -6.51 2.01
C LYS A 66 19.65 -5.37 1.61
N PRO A 67 18.76 -4.93 2.51
CA PRO A 67 17.81 -3.85 2.27
C PRO A 67 18.48 -2.47 2.11
N PRO A 68 17.80 -1.52 1.44
CA PRO A 68 18.20 -0.11 1.44
C PRO A 68 18.02 0.58 2.81
N SER A 69 18.71 1.71 2.99
CA SER A 69 18.37 2.70 4.03
C SER A 69 17.67 3.91 3.39
N PHE A 70 16.64 4.43 4.05
CA PHE A 70 15.93 5.65 3.64
C PHE A 70 16.20 6.79 4.63
N LEU A 71 16.28 8.01 4.12
CA LEU A 71 16.41 9.23 4.91
C LEU A 71 15.51 10.31 4.33
N MET A 72 14.72 11.00 5.16
CA MET A 72 13.98 12.18 4.71
C MET A 72 14.88 13.40 4.67
N LEU A 73 14.73 14.25 3.66
CA LEU A 73 15.35 15.57 3.57
C LEU A 73 14.33 16.68 3.85
N THR A 74 13.08 16.47 3.44
CA THR A 74 12.01 17.43 3.70
C THR A 74 11.41 17.23 5.09
N PRO A 75 11.35 18.28 5.94
CA PRO A 75 10.61 18.24 7.19
C PRO A 75 9.14 17.86 6.97
N ASN A 76 8.68 16.84 7.66
CA ASN A 76 7.36 16.24 7.43
C ASN A 76 6.58 15.95 8.73
N GLY A 77 7.22 16.07 9.90
CA GLY A 77 6.57 15.85 11.20
C GLY A 77 6.32 14.38 11.56
N ARG A 78 6.78 13.43 10.73
CA ARG A 78 6.68 11.97 10.93
C ARG A 78 8.05 11.31 11.11
N PHE A 79 9.02 11.74 10.30
CA PHE A 79 10.38 11.25 10.29
C PHE A 79 11.35 12.41 10.45
N GLU A 80 12.32 12.27 11.34
CA GLU A 80 13.41 13.19 11.53
C GLU A 80 14.27 13.26 10.27
N THR A 81 14.60 14.47 9.83
CA THR A 81 15.38 14.69 8.61
C THR A 81 16.83 14.28 8.79
N GLY A 82 17.42 13.63 7.80
CA GLY A 82 18.82 13.21 7.84
C GLY A 82 19.09 11.99 8.73
N VAL A 83 18.06 11.40 9.35
CA VAL A 83 18.15 10.18 10.16
C VAL A 83 17.68 8.98 9.33
N LYS A 84 18.33 7.82 9.52
CA LYS A 84 17.90 6.57 8.87
C LYS A 84 16.56 6.12 9.43
N ILE A 85 15.58 5.95 8.56
CA ILE A 85 14.25 5.49 8.93
C ILE A 85 14.30 4.00 9.33
N CYS A 86 13.76 3.68 10.50
CA CYS A 86 13.55 2.30 10.95
C CYS A 86 12.13 1.84 10.56
N LEU A 87 12.04 0.95 9.55
CA LEU A 87 10.82 0.27 9.14
C LEU A 87 11.14 -1.19 8.87
N SER A 88 10.14 -2.07 8.85
CA SER A 88 10.32 -3.50 8.51
C SER A 88 10.94 -3.72 7.12
N ILE A 89 10.83 -2.72 6.23
CA ILE A 89 11.40 -2.72 4.88
C ILE A 89 12.81 -2.11 4.80
N SER A 90 13.35 -1.59 5.91
CA SER A 90 14.64 -0.89 5.93
C SER A 90 15.74 -1.73 6.56
N SER A 91 16.98 -1.25 6.46
CA SER A 91 18.18 -1.89 7.03
C SER A 91 18.15 -2.20 8.52
N HIS A 92 17.14 -1.73 9.25
CA HIS A 92 16.96 -2.05 10.67
C HIS A 92 16.32 -3.44 10.90
N HIS A 93 15.60 -3.97 9.91
CA HIS A 93 14.90 -5.27 9.97
C HIS A 93 15.28 -6.18 8.79
N PRO A 94 16.56 -6.56 8.65
CA PRO A 94 17.03 -7.36 7.51
C PRO A 94 16.31 -8.73 7.39
N GLU A 95 15.77 -9.25 8.49
CA GLU A 95 14.98 -10.49 8.54
C GLU A 95 13.65 -10.43 7.78
N HIS A 96 13.12 -9.23 7.57
CA HIS A 96 11.85 -9.02 6.87
C HIS A 96 12.04 -8.61 5.41
N TRP A 97 13.26 -8.25 5.01
CA TRP A 97 13.59 -7.88 3.65
C TRP A 97 13.60 -9.09 2.71
N GLN A 98 12.92 -8.96 1.56
CA GLN A 98 12.98 -9.96 0.50
C GLN A 98 13.77 -9.41 -0.70
N PRO A 99 14.83 -10.09 -1.18
CA PRO A 99 15.62 -9.64 -2.35
C PRO A 99 14.83 -9.51 -3.66
N SER A 100 13.59 -10.02 -3.70
CA SER A 100 12.65 -9.83 -4.80
C SER A 100 12.09 -8.40 -4.83
N TRP A 101 11.98 -7.71 -3.69
CA TRP A 101 11.48 -6.34 -3.61
C TRP A 101 12.45 -5.35 -4.27
N SER A 102 11.88 -4.37 -4.99
CA SER A 102 12.64 -3.30 -5.65
C SER A 102 12.61 -2.01 -4.82
N VAL A 103 13.41 -1.03 -5.22
CA VAL A 103 13.34 0.35 -4.73
C VAL A 103 11.92 0.90 -4.85
N ARG A 104 11.20 0.61 -5.94
CA ARG A 104 9.80 1.03 -6.11
C ARG A 104 8.89 0.41 -5.07
N THR A 105 8.99 -0.91 -4.84
CA THR A 105 8.19 -1.59 -3.80
C THR A 105 8.49 -0.99 -2.42
N ALA A 106 9.76 -0.74 -2.11
CA ALA A 106 10.16 -0.17 -0.84
C ALA A 106 9.68 1.27 -0.65
N LEU A 107 9.75 2.12 -1.69
CA LEU A 107 9.16 3.48 -1.64
C LEU A 107 7.64 3.45 -1.50
N THR A 108 6.96 2.49 -2.15
CA THR A 108 5.50 2.32 -2.00
C THR A 108 5.13 1.99 -0.56
N ALA A 109 5.88 1.11 0.07
CA ALA A 109 5.71 0.80 1.48
C ALA A 109 6.04 2.02 2.37
N LEU A 110 7.09 2.79 2.09
CA LEU A 110 7.39 4.04 2.82
C LEU A 110 6.22 5.04 2.76
N VAL A 111 5.60 5.22 1.59
CA VAL A 111 4.40 6.05 1.41
C VAL A 111 3.25 5.52 2.26
N ALA A 112 2.99 4.21 2.25
CA ALA A 112 1.94 3.58 3.05
C ALA A 112 2.18 3.68 4.57
N PHE A 113 3.45 3.78 5.00
CA PHE A 113 3.79 3.94 6.42
C PHE A 113 3.71 5.39 6.91
N MET A 114 3.71 6.40 6.02
CA MET A 114 3.64 7.81 6.42
C MET A 114 2.50 8.14 7.39
N PRO A 115 1.23 7.74 7.14
CA PRO A 115 0.09 8.05 8.03
C PRO A 115 0.02 7.22 9.31
N THR A 116 0.97 6.32 9.54
CA THR A 116 0.98 5.51 10.78
C THR A 116 1.61 6.28 11.94
N PRO A 117 1.21 6.03 13.21
CA PRO A 117 1.86 6.66 14.37
C PRO A 117 3.35 6.30 14.49
N GLY A 118 4.17 7.19 15.07
CA GLY A 118 5.60 6.92 15.27
C GLY A 118 5.93 5.92 16.33
N GLY A 119 5.13 5.88 17.39
CA GLY A 119 5.28 4.89 18.46
C GLY A 119 6.66 4.94 19.12
N GLY A 120 7.33 6.10 19.09
CA GLY A 120 8.67 6.27 19.68
C GLY A 120 9.80 5.52 18.96
N ALA A 121 9.58 5.04 17.74
CA ALA A 121 10.65 4.43 16.95
C ALA A 121 11.79 5.44 16.69
N ILE A 122 13.03 4.95 16.53
CA ILE A 122 14.20 5.79 16.28
C ILE A 122 13.97 6.65 15.01
N GLY A 123 14.17 7.96 15.15
CA GLY A 123 13.96 8.93 14.06
C GLY A 123 12.50 9.19 13.73
N SER A 124 11.55 8.72 14.54
CA SER A 124 10.13 9.09 14.41
C SER A 124 9.81 10.36 15.18
N LEU A 125 8.86 11.13 14.65
CA LEU A 125 8.31 12.35 15.25
C LEU A 125 6.78 12.21 15.32
N ASP A 126 6.17 12.83 16.32
CA ASP A 126 4.72 12.78 16.57
C ASP A 126 4.13 14.20 16.58
N TYR A 127 4.28 14.92 15.47
CA TYR A 127 3.71 16.27 15.33
C TYR A 127 2.18 16.17 15.24
N THR A 128 1.50 17.22 15.72
CA THR A 128 0.05 17.35 15.56
C THR A 128 -0.34 17.55 14.10
N LYS A 129 -1.60 17.29 13.78
CA LYS A 129 -2.15 17.50 12.43
C LYS A 129 -1.93 18.93 11.95
N ASP A 130 -2.15 19.93 12.80
CA ASP A 130 -2.02 21.34 12.43
C ASP A 130 -0.57 21.73 12.14
N GLU A 131 0.39 21.20 12.90
CA GLU A 131 1.82 21.41 12.63
C GLU A 131 2.24 20.76 11.30
N LYS A 132 1.73 19.55 11.00
CA LYS A 132 1.99 18.88 9.73
C LYS A 132 1.42 19.64 8.53
N LEU A 133 0.24 20.27 8.67
CA LEU A 133 -0.34 21.11 7.62
C LEU A 133 0.56 22.31 7.25
N VAL A 134 1.27 22.88 8.22
CA VAL A 134 2.27 23.92 7.94
C VAL A 134 3.44 23.35 7.13
N LEU A 135 3.90 22.14 7.46
CA LEU A 135 4.98 21.46 6.74
C LEU A 135 4.57 21.03 5.34
N VAL A 136 3.32 20.61 5.12
CA VAL A 136 2.76 20.31 3.78
C VAL A 136 2.89 21.51 2.85
N ARG A 137 2.51 22.71 3.32
CA ARG A 137 2.59 23.93 2.51
C ARG A 137 4.04 24.27 2.17
N LYS A 138 4.95 24.16 3.15
CA LYS A 138 6.38 24.41 2.95
C LYS A 138 7.01 23.41 2.00
N SER A 139 6.70 22.12 2.16
CA SER A 139 7.25 21.03 1.35
C SER A 139 6.89 21.14 -0.12
N ARG A 140 5.70 21.67 -0.42
CA ARG A 140 5.24 21.96 -1.79
C ARG A 140 5.82 23.26 -2.35
N ALA A 141 6.07 24.26 -1.52
CA ALA A 141 6.54 25.56 -1.97
C ALA A 141 7.99 25.54 -2.43
N GLU A 142 8.85 24.85 -1.67
CA GLU A 142 10.29 24.84 -1.94
C GLU A 142 10.90 23.45 -1.66
N PRO A 143 11.80 22.96 -2.54
CA PRO A 143 12.56 21.75 -2.25
C PRO A 143 13.59 21.99 -1.14
N PRO A 144 14.03 20.94 -0.43
CA PRO A 144 15.10 21.08 0.55
C PRO A 144 16.44 21.43 -0.10
N THR A 145 17.31 22.09 0.66
CA THR A 145 18.70 22.33 0.29
C THR A 145 19.58 21.23 0.85
N PHE A 146 20.28 20.47 0.00
CA PHE A 146 21.13 19.36 0.45
C PHE A 146 22.26 19.02 -0.52
N GLY A 147 23.47 18.85 0.03
CA GLY A 147 24.62 18.30 -0.69
C GLY A 147 25.34 19.32 -1.58
N SER A 148 26.00 18.81 -2.64
CA SER A 148 26.72 19.59 -3.63
C SER A 148 25.78 20.28 -4.62
N ALA A 149 26.32 21.18 -5.46
CA ALA A 149 25.55 21.83 -6.52
C ALA A 149 24.87 20.83 -7.48
N ALA A 150 25.57 19.75 -7.86
CA ALA A 150 25.01 18.69 -8.70
C ALA A 150 23.82 17.97 -8.03
N ARG A 151 23.92 17.69 -6.73
CA ARG A 151 22.81 17.11 -5.95
C ARG A 151 21.65 18.09 -5.88
N GLN A 152 21.92 19.36 -5.65
CA GLN A 152 20.89 20.39 -5.61
C GLN A 152 20.14 20.52 -6.93
N GLN A 153 20.83 20.39 -8.07
CA GLN A 153 20.22 20.40 -9.40
C GLN A 153 19.23 19.24 -9.57
N ILE A 154 19.63 18.01 -9.19
CA ILE A 154 18.74 16.84 -9.23
C ILE A 154 17.51 17.07 -8.33
N ILE A 155 17.71 17.63 -7.14
CA ILE A 155 16.61 17.93 -6.21
C ILE A 155 15.62 18.91 -6.86
N GLN A 156 16.12 19.99 -7.46
CA GLN A 156 15.31 21.01 -8.13
C GLN A 156 14.55 20.45 -9.34
N GLU A 157 15.22 19.68 -10.20
CA GLU A 157 14.59 19.06 -11.38
C GLU A 157 13.47 18.10 -10.97
N VAL A 158 13.75 17.21 -10.00
CA VAL A 158 12.75 16.27 -9.48
C VAL A 158 11.58 17.02 -8.85
N HIS A 159 11.84 18.10 -8.10
CA HIS A 159 10.78 18.90 -7.51
C HIS A 159 9.88 19.53 -8.57
N GLN A 160 10.47 20.10 -9.62
CA GLN A 160 9.72 20.69 -10.72
C GLN A 160 8.84 19.64 -11.42
N ARG A 161 9.36 18.44 -11.69
CA ARG A 161 8.58 17.32 -12.24
C ARG A 161 7.42 16.91 -11.33
N MET A 162 7.63 16.94 -10.01
CA MET A 162 6.57 16.70 -9.03
C MET A 162 5.55 17.87 -8.97
N LEU A 163 5.88 19.08 -9.40
CA LEU A 163 4.90 20.16 -9.52
C LEU A 163 4.09 20.04 -10.82
N ASP A 164 4.77 19.70 -11.92
CA ASP A 164 4.20 19.69 -13.27
C ASP A 164 3.20 18.55 -13.50
N TYR A 165 3.31 17.45 -12.76
CA TYR A 165 2.38 16.35 -12.93
C TYR A 165 0.96 16.72 -12.50
N LYS A 166 0.02 16.42 -13.41
CA LYS A 166 -1.42 16.50 -13.21
C LYS A 166 -1.95 15.08 -13.09
N ALA A 167 -2.62 14.78 -11.98
CA ALA A 167 -3.31 13.50 -11.83
C ALA A 167 -4.24 13.28 -13.04
N PRO A 168 -4.22 12.09 -13.67
CA PRO A 168 -5.24 11.76 -14.64
C PRO A 168 -6.58 11.92 -13.93
N SER A 169 -7.45 12.75 -14.51
CA SER A 169 -8.82 12.85 -14.03
C SER A 169 -9.38 11.44 -13.95
N LYS A 170 -9.83 11.00 -12.76
CA LYS A 170 -10.62 9.78 -12.63
C LYS A 170 -11.84 9.95 -13.53
N GLN A 171 -11.78 9.46 -14.76
CA GLN A 171 -12.99 9.26 -15.54
C GLN A 171 -13.80 8.22 -14.76
N PRO A 172 -15.11 8.43 -14.53
CA PRO A 172 -15.96 7.36 -14.04
C PRO A 172 -15.81 6.21 -15.04
N GLN A 173 -15.17 5.11 -14.63
CA GLN A 173 -15.18 3.90 -15.44
C GLN A 173 -16.62 3.39 -15.42
N GLU A 174 -17.38 3.79 -16.44
CA GLU A 174 -18.63 3.15 -16.80
C GLU A 174 -18.34 1.66 -17.02
N ALA A 175 -19.12 0.84 -16.33
CA ALA A 175 -19.18 -0.59 -16.56
C ALA A 175 -19.46 -0.85 -18.04
N ALA A 176 -18.54 -1.50 -18.74
CA ALA A 176 -18.78 -1.99 -20.08
C ALA A 176 -18.29 -3.43 -20.20
N GLU A 177 -19.27 -4.29 -20.42
CA GLU A 177 -19.21 -5.72 -20.66
C GLU A 177 -18.37 -6.10 -21.88
N GLN A 178 -17.78 -7.29 -21.76
CA GLN A 178 -17.64 -8.37 -22.75
C GLN A 178 -17.69 -8.03 -24.25
N GLN A 179 -16.61 -8.40 -24.94
CA GLN A 179 -16.52 -9.21 -26.17
C GLN A 179 -15.05 -9.15 -26.64
N ASP A 180 -14.39 -10.14 -27.23
CA ASP A 180 -14.64 -11.53 -27.59
C ASP A 180 -13.27 -12.06 -28.07
N SER A 181 -12.90 -13.31 -27.81
CA SER A 181 -11.81 -13.95 -28.57
C SER A 181 -11.98 -15.45 -28.74
N LYS A 182 -12.29 -15.78 -30.00
CA LYS A 182 -11.68 -16.83 -30.85
C LYS A 182 -12.19 -18.28 -30.76
N SER A 183 -12.99 -18.59 -31.78
CA SER A 183 -12.80 -19.60 -32.84
C SER A 183 -12.18 -20.98 -32.54
N ASP A 184 -12.90 -21.96 -33.09
CA ASP A 184 -12.50 -23.27 -33.64
C ASP A 184 -12.27 -24.44 -32.69
N THR A 185 -13.22 -25.38 -32.69
CA THR A 185 -12.98 -26.79 -33.03
C THR A 185 -14.31 -27.53 -33.25
N ALA A 186 -14.36 -28.33 -34.31
CA ALA A 186 -15.49 -29.15 -34.71
C ALA A 186 -15.48 -30.53 -34.03
N ASP A 187 -16.68 -31.11 -33.97
CA ASP A 187 -17.05 -32.53 -33.84
C ASP A 187 -16.65 -33.32 -32.57
N LEU A 188 -17.65 -33.72 -31.77
CA LEU A 188 -18.10 -35.11 -31.60
C LEU A 188 -19.17 -35.25 -30.49
N GLN A 189 -20.31 -35.82 -30.88
CA GLN A 189 -21.15 -36.79 -30.14
C GLN A 189 -21.85 -36.46 -28.81
N SER A 190 -23.02 -37.09 -28.70
CA SER A 190 -24.11 -36.92 -27.76
C SER A 190 -23.81 -37.30 -26.30
N ALA A 191 -24.26 -36.45 -25.36
CA ALA A 191 -25.01 -36.81 -24.15
C ALA A 191 -25.28 -35.54 -23.32
N GLY A 192 -26.50 -35.38 -22.81
CA GLY A 192 -26.98 -34.16 -22.15
C GLY A 192 -26.16 -33.72 -20.92
N ARG A 193 -25.91 -32.41 -20.83
CA ARG A 193 -25.40 -31.74 -19.62
C ARG A 193 -26.56 -31.22 -18.77
N PRO A 194 -26.42 -31.22 -17.42
CA PRO A 194 -27.43 -30.66 -16.53
C PRO A 194 -27.49 -29.14 -16.62
N ALA A 195 -28.68 -28.58 -16.43
CA ALA A 195 -28.93 -27.14 -16.42
C ALA A 195 -28.14 -26.45 -15.29
N ALA A 196 -27.55 -25.29 -15.60
CA ALA A 196 -26.97 -24.39 -14.61
C ALA A 196 -28.05 -23.90 -13.63
N PRO A 197 -27.72 -23.63 -12.35
CA PRO A 197 -28.70 -23.14 -11.40
C PRO A 197 -29.16 -21.73 -11.80
N VAL A 198 -30.47 -21.57 -11.89
CA VAL A 198 -31.14 -20.27 -12.05
C VAL A 198 -30.73 -19.39 -10.87
N ALA A 199 -30.16 -18.23 -11.15
CA ALA A 199 -29.82 -17.25 -10.11
C ALA A 199 -31.11 -16.83 -9.39
N GLN A 200 -31.18 -17.14 -8.10
CA GLN A 200 -32.35 -16.85 -7.27
C GLN A 200 -32.49 -15.36 -7.01
N SER A 201 -33.74 -14.90 -7.06
CA SER A 201 -34.10 -13.52 -6.81
C SER A 201 -33.81 -13.16 -5.34
N TRP A 202 -33.53 -11.89 -5.06
CA TRP A 202 -33.30 -11.42 -3.69
C TRP A 202 -34.55 -11.58 -2.80
N GLU A 203 -35.73 -11.72 -3.41
CA GLU A 203 -36.99 -12.02 -2.72
C GLU A 203 -36.97 -13.46 -2.15
N ASP A 204 -36.39 -14.42 -2.88
CA ASP A 204 -36.22 -15.82 -2.41
C ASP A 204 -35.20 -15.93 -1.27
N LEU A 205 -34.13 -15.13 -1.32
CA LEU A 205 -33.14 -15.05 -0.25
C LEU A 205 -33.72 -14.38 1.01
N ALA A 206 -34.58 -13.38 0.86
CA ALA A 206 -35.25 -12.76 2.00
C ALA A 206 -36.20 -13.75 2.71
N LEU A 207 -36.95 -14.55 1.95
CA LEU A 207 -37.88 -15.54 2.49
C LEU A 207 -37.18 -16.69 3.22
N THR A 208 -36.04 -17.16 2.70
CA THR A 208 -35.26 -18.23 3.34
C THR A 208 -34.62 -17.77 4.65
N VAL A 209 -34.10 -16.54 4.71
CA VAL A 209 -33.56 -15.96 5.95
C VAL A 209 -34.66 -15.75 6.99
N LEU A 210 -35.83 -15.23 6.60
CA LEU A 210 -36.98 -15.04 7.49
C LEU A 210 -37.49 -16.38 8.07
N ALA A 211 -37.60 -17.42 7.24
CA ALA A 211 -38.00 -18.74 7.70
C ALA A 211 -36.99 -19.34 8.71
N GLY A 212 -35.69 -19.12 8.50
CA GLY A 212 -34.63 -19.55 9.41
C GLY A 212 -34.73 -18.89 10.80
N VAL A 213 -34.98 -17.57 10.84
CA VAL A 213 -35.15 -16.83 12.10
C VAL A 213 -36.40 -17.29 12.85
N ILE A 214 -37.51 -17.53 12.14
CA ILE A 214 -38.75 -18.04 12.75
C ILE A 214 -38.55 -19.43 13.35
N CYS A 215 -37.91 -20.36 12.63
CA CYS A 215 -37.60 -21.69 13.15
C CYS A 215 -36.70 -21.65 14.40
N PHE A 216 -35.70 -20.76 14.41
CA PHE A 216 -34.81 -20.60 15.57
C PHE A 216 -35.56 -20.07 16.80
N LEU A 217 -36.46 -19.10 16.63
CA LEU A 217 -37.30 -18.58 17.71
C LEU A 217 -38.28 -19.64 18.24
N ILE A 218 -38.88 -20.45 17.37
CA ILE A 218 -39.74 -21.57 17.78
C ILE A 218 -38.93 -22.61 18.57
N ALA A 219 -37.72 -22.96 18.12
CA ALA A 219 -36.85 -23.89 18.83
C ALA A 219 -36.48 -23.36 20.23
N LEU A 220 -36.17 -22.07 20.38
CA LEU A 220 -35.92 -21.45 21.68
C LEU A 220 -37.15 -21.47 22.60
N LEU A 221 -38.35 -21.25 22.06
CA LEU A 221 -39.59 -21.33 22.83
C LEU A 221 -39.90 -22.77 23.28
N LEU A 222 -39.62 -23.76 22.43
CA LEU A 222 -39.77 -25.17 22.79
C LEU A 222 -38.73 -25.61 23.82
N LEU A 223 -37.46 -25.22 23.67
CA LEU A 223 -36.41 -25.46 24.66
C LEU A 223 -36.75 -24.83 26.01
N ARG A 224 -37.29 -23.60 26.03
CA ARG A 224 -37.75 -22.94 27.25
C ARG A 224 -38.91 -23.70 27.91
N LYS A 225 -39.86 -24.24 27.13
CA LYS A 225 -40.95 -25.08 27.66
C LYS A 225 -40.42 -26.40 28.23
N VAL A 226 -39.44 -27.04 27.60
CA VAL A 226 -38.83 -28.29 28.10
C VAL A 226 -38.07 -28.06 29.40
N ILE A 227 -37.31 -26.96 29.51
CA ILE A 227 -36.59 -26.60 30.74
C ILE A 227 -37.56 -26.32 31.89
N VAL A 228 -38.69 -25.65 31.62
CA VAL A 228 -39.73 -25.41 32.64
C VAL A 228 -40.45 -26.70 33.03
N ALA A 229 -40.67 -27.62 32.10
CA ALA A 229 -41.32 -28.92 32.38
C ALA A 229 -40.40 -29.91 33.13
N SER A 230 -39.08 -29.79 33.00
CA SER A 230 -38.11 -30.68 33.65
C SER A 230 -37.67 -30.22 35.05
N GLY A 231 -38.21 -29.10 35.56
CA GLY A 231 -37.84 -28.48 36.84
C GLY A 231 -38.70 -28.89 38.05
N ALA A 232 -39.57 -29.90 37.93
CA ALA A 232 -40.36 -30.42 39.03
C ALA A 232 -40.05 -31.92 39.21
N ASP A 233 -39.11 -32.22 40.11
CA ASP A 233 -39.07 -33.44 40.97
C ASP A 233 -37.67 -33.64 41.56
N ILE A 234 -37.28 -32.81 42.53
CA ILE A 234 -36.28 -33.18 43.55
C ILE A 234 -36.71 -32.60 44.90
N THR A 235 -37.84 -33.06 45.44
CA THR A 235 -38.13 -33.02 46.88
C THR A 235 -39.02 -34.20 47.27
N SER A 236 -38.44 -35.38 47.50
CA SER A 236 -38.99 -36.37 48.44
C SER A 236 -38.00 -37.54 48.59
N SER A 237 -37.30 -37.58 49.73
CA SER A 237 -37.15 -38.77 50.57
C SER A 237 -36.21 -38.47 51.73
N LEU A 238 -36.81 -38.45 52.92
CA LEU A 238 -36.21 -38.90 54.18
C LEU A 238 -35.66 -40.32 54.03
#